data_AF-A0A5P8FQC2-F1
#
_entry.id   AF-A0A5P8FQC2-F1
#
_cell.length_a   1.000
_cell.length_b   1.000
_cell.length_c   1.000
_cell.angle_alpha   90.00
_cell.angle_beta   90.00
_cell.angle_gamma   90.00
#
_symmetry.space_group_name_H-M   'P 1'
#
loop_
_entity.id
_entity.type
_entity.pdbx_description
1 polymer ?
#
loop_
_entity_poly.entity_id
_entity_poly.type
_entity_poly.pdbx_seq_one_letter_code
_entity_poly.pdbx_strand_id
1 'polypeptide(L)'
;MDEPAPTSSFAALGQGTWWVDVEDRPHRLAEMTDEYLSNVIGHLLVHADTYRTWWQVGVTHDDTATVAEGRWAAELVARSAGAPAPWEITSAAWLEATPLVRALRAELRRRHPEHPAGRG
;
A
#
# COMPACT_ATOMS: atom_id res chain seq x y z
N MET A 1 24.08 -0.78 -8.82
CA MET A 1 23.89 -0.48 -7.40
C MET A 1 22.60 -1.20 -7.05
N ASP A 2 22.70 -2.37 -6.42
CA ASP A 2 21.52 -3.12 -5.97
C ASP A 2 20.90 -2.32 -4.83
N GLU A 3 19.83 -1.60 -5.14
CA GLU A 3 19.00 -0.96 -4.12
C GLU A 3 18.39 -2.11 -3.29
N PRO A 4 18.61 -2.15 -1.96
CA PRO A 4 18.03 -3.19 -1.15
C PRO A 4 16.52 -3.16 -1.36
N ALA A 5 15.93 -4.33 -1.65
CA ALA A 5 14.50 -4.46 -1.77
C ALA A 5 13.83 -3.80 -0.56
N PRO A 6 12.70 -3.08 -0.74
CA PRO A 6 12.00 -2.49 0.39
C PRO A 6 11.70 -3.60 1.40
N THR A 7 12.35 -3.54 2.56
CA THR A 7 12.28 -4.55 3.63
C THR A 7 10.95 -4.49 4.39
N SER A 8 10.09 -3.52 4.09
CA SER A 8 8.73 -3.44 4.62
C SER A 8 7.93 -4.68 4.24
N SER A 9 7.63 -5.51 5.24
CA SER A 9 6.89 -6.77 5.09
C SER A 9 5.59 -6.59 4.30
N PHE A 10 5.33 -7.47 3.31
CA PHE A 10 4.09 -7.47 2.50
C PHE A 10 2.81 -7.53 3.33
N ALA A 11 2.87 -8.17 4.50
CA ALA A 11 1.76 -8.18 5.46
C ALA A 11 1.35 -6.76 5.88
N ALA A 12 2.29 -5.80 5.83
CA ALA A 12 2.04 -4.40 6.14
C ALA A 12 1.07 -3.73 5.17
N LEU A 13 1.05 -4.11 3.88
CA LEU A 13 0.11 -3.55 2.90
C LEU A 13 -1.34 -3.97 3.19
N GLY A 14 -1.54 -5.15 3.78
CA GLY A 14 -2.85 -5.71 4.13
C GLY A 14 -3.45 -5.17 5.43
N GLN A 15 -2.71 -4.40 6.22
CA GLN A 15 -3.16 -3.86 7.50
C GLN A 15 -3.37 -2.34 7.45
N GLY A 16 -4.29 -1.84 8.28
CA GLY A 16 -4.60 -0.41 8.39
C GLY A 16 -4.17 0.25 9.69
N THR A 17 -3.38 -0.42 10.53
CA THR A 17 -3.07 0.04 11.90
C THR A 17 -1.59 0.31 12.14
N TRP A 18 -0.72 -0.47 11.48
CA TRP A 18 0.71 -0.43 11.69
C TRP A 18 1.45 -0.30 10.36
N TRP A 19 2.55 0.44 10.40
CA TRP A 19 3.58 0.50 9.37
C TRP A 19 4.86 -0.14 9.92
N VAL A 20 5.63 -0.83 9.10
CA VAL A 20 6.96 -1.33 9.47
C VAL A 20 7.96 -0.71 8.51
N ASP A 21 8.92 0.03 9.04
CA ASP A 21 9.92 0.71 8.23
C ASP A 21 11.02 -0.25 7.74
N VAL A 22 11.97 0.30 6.99
CA VAL A 22 13.08 -0.47 6.40
C VAL A 22 14.07 -1.03 7.43
N GLU A 23 14.02 -0.54 8.68
CA GLU A 23 14.82 -1.02 9.81
C GLU A 23 14.05 -2.05 10.67
N ASP A 24 12.94 -2.59 10.13
CA ASP A 24 12.03 -3.51 10.81
C ASP A 24 11.38 -2.94 12.09
N ARG A 25 11.25 -1.61 12.19
CA ARG A 25 10.62 -0.97 13.35
C ARG A 25 9.13 -0.79 13.11
N PRO A 26 8.26 -1.27 14.02
CA PRO A 26 6.83 -1.06 13.93
C PRO A 26 6.44 0.35 14.41
N HIS A 27 5.60 1.02 13.62
CA HIS A 27 5.04 2.34 13.89
C HIS A 27 3.52 2.26 13.86
N ARG A 28 2.84 2.78 14.88
CA ARG A 28 1.38 2.95 14.82
C ARG A 28 1.05 4.15 13.97
N LEU A 29 0.14 4.00 13.00
CA LEU A 29 -0.23 5.10 12.11
C LEU A 29 -0.73 6.33 12.90
N ALA A 30 -1.49 6.10 13.97
CA ALA A 30 -2.03 7.15 14.83
C ALA A 30 -0.96 7.93 15.62
N GLU A 31 0.24 7.38 15.79
CA GLU A 31 1.34 7.97 16.57
C GLU A 31 2.42 8.61 15.69
N MET A 32 2.43 8.30 14.39
CA MET A 32 3.34 8.92 13.42
C MET A 32 3.08 10.42 13.30
N THR A 33 4.09 11.23 13.00
CA THR A 33 3.90 12.66 12.67
C THR A 33 3.31 12.83 11.25
N ASP A 34 2.76 13.99 10.93
CA ASP A 34 2.20 14.26 9.59
C ASP A 34 3.26 14.23 8.49
N GLU A 35 4.45 14.74 8.81
CA GLU A 35 5.63 14.65 7.95
C GLU A 35 5.99 13.19 7.69
N TYR A 36 5.98 12.36 8.73
CA TYR A 36 6.34 10.95 8.57
C TYR A 36 5.29 10.16 7.80
N LEU A 37 3.99 10.41 8.04
CA LEU A 37 2.90 9.85 7.24
C LEU A 37 3.03 10.21 5.76
N SER A 38 3.34 11.47 5.46
CA SER A 38 3.52 11.96 4.08
C SER A 38 4.74 11.32 3.43
N ASN A 39 5.86 11.18 4.17
CA ASN A 39 7.07 10.51 3.69
C ASN A 39 6.82 9.03 3.41
N VAL A 40 6.07 8.33 4.25
CA VAL A 40 5.71 6.92 4.01
C VAL A 40 4.84 6.79 2.76
N ILE A 41 3.81 7.63 2.59
CA ILE A 41 2.99 7.63 1.36
C ILE A 41 3.86 7.89 0.12
N GLY A 42 4.75 8.90 0.18
CA GLY A 42 5.66 9.23 -0.90
C GLY A 42 6.59 8.07 -1.25
N HIS A 43 7.23 7.46 -0.24
CA HIS A 43 8.08 6.30 -0.41
C HIS A 43 7.33 5.13 -1.06
N LEU A 44 6.14 4.80 -0.55
CA LEU A 44 5.29 3.75 -1.10
C LEU A 44 4.98 4.01 -2.59
N LEU A 45 4.59 5.23 -2.95
CA LEU A 45 4.26 5.59 -4.33
C LEU A 45 5.46 5.56 -5.27
N VAL A 46 6.64 5.99 -4.81
CA VAL A 46 7.89 5.92 -5.60
C VAL A 46 8.24 4.48 -5.95
N HIS A 47 7.98 3.53 -5.04
CA HIS A 47 8.30 2.12 -5.24
C HIS A 47 7.08 1.25 -5.59
N ALA A 48 6.00 1.86 -6.09
CA ALA A 48 4.74 1.15 -6.35
C ALA A 48 4.89 -0.05 -7.31
N ASP A 49 5.72 0.08 -8.34
CA ASP A 49 6.01 -1.02 -9.28
C ASP A 49 6.72 -2.19 -8.60
N THR A 50 7.68 -1.90 -7.71
CA THR A 50 8.38 -2.92 -6.93
C THR A 50 7.40 -3.65 -6.02
N TYR A 51 6.58 -2.93 -5.25
CA TYR A 51 5.59 -3.55 -4.37
C TYR A 51 4.57 -4.39 -5.14
N ARG A 52 4.10 -3.92 -6.30
CA ARG A 52 3.17 -4.69 -7.14
C ARG A 52 3.80 -5.98 -7.67
N THR A 53 5.02 -5.88 -8.18
CA THR A 53 5.77 -7.04 -8.72
C THR A 53 5.97 -8.09 -7.64
N TRP A 54 6.43 -7.68 -6.46
CA TRP A 54 6.67 -8.60 -5.37
C TRP A 54 5.37 -9.19 -4.81
N TRP A 55 4.29 -8.43 -4.73
CA TRP A 55 2.99 -8.97 -4.34
C TRP A 55 2.50 -10.03 -5.34
N GLN A 56 2.69 -9.81 -6.65
CA GLN A 56 2.39 -10.83 -7.67
C GLN A 56 3.24 -12.10 -7.50
N VAL A 57 4.51 -11.96 -7.12
CA VAL A 57 5.42 -13.09 -6.85
C VAL A 57 5.09 -13.81 -5.54
N GLY A 58 4.68 -13.07 -4.50
CA GLY A 58 4.26 -13.64 -3.22
C GLY A 58 2.97 -14.45 -3.34
N VAL A 59 2.01 -13.97 -4.16
CA VAL A 59 0.78 -14.71 -4.49
C VAL A 59 1.07 -16.01 -5.25
N THR A 60 2.17 -16.09 -6.00
CA THR A 60 2.50 -17.30 -6.78
C THR A 60 3.35 -18.33 -6.04
N HIS A 61 3.98 -17.98 -4.92
CA HIS A 61 4.88 -18.88 -4.17
C HIS A 61 4.27 -19.51 -2.93
N ASP A 62 3.11 -19.04 -2.48
CA ASP A 62 2.41 -19.58 -1.33
C ASP A 62 1.22 -20.44 -1.81
N ASP A 63 0.91 -21.48 -1.04
CA ASP A 63 0.06 -22.65 -1.33
C ASP A 63 -1.11 -22.48 -2.34
N THR A 64 -1.59 -23.57 -2.94
CA THR A 64 -2.69 -23.50 -3.94
C THR A 64 -4.00 -22.83 -3.44
N ALA A 65 -4.21 -22.79 -2.12
CA ALA A 65 -5.26 -21.98 -1.48
C ALA A 65 -4.97 -20.47 -1.54
N THR A 66 -3.71 -20.08 -1.38
CA THR A 66 -3.19 -18.71 -1.42
C THR A 66 -3.19 -18.12 -2.83
N VAL A 67 -3.05 -18.95 -3.88
CA VAL A 67 -3.24 -18.51 -5.27
C VAL A 67 -4.69 -18.09 -5.54
N ALA A 68 -5.66 -18.82 -5.00
CA ALA A 68 -7.06 -18.45 -5.09
C ALA A 68 -7.31 -17.14 -4.29
N GLU A 69 -6.89 -17.08 -3.03
CA GLU A 69 -7.02 -15.88 -2.20
C GLU A 69 -6.32 -14.66 -2.79
N GLY A 70 -5.14 -14.82 -3.39
CA GLY A 70 -4.39 -13.77 -4.05
C GLY A 70 -5.07 -13.27 -5.32
N ARG A 71 -5.73 -14.14 -6.09
CA ARG A 71 -6.58 -13.75 -7.21
C ARG A 71 -7.83 -12.99 -6.74
N TRP A 72 -8.49 -13.46 -5.68
CA TRP A 72 -9.61 -12.75 -5.06
C TRP A 72 -9.19 -11.37 -4.52
N ALA A 73 -8.02 -11.28 -3.90
CA ALA A 73 -7.44 -10.02 -3.44
C ALA A 73 -7.14 -9.08 -4.63
N ALA A 74 -6.62 -9.61 -5.74
CA ALA A 74 -6.38 -8.85 -6.96
C ALA A 74 -7.66 -8.26 -7.55
N GLU A 75 -8.70 -9.09 -7.64
CA GLU A 75 -10.01 -8.68 -8.16
C GLU A 75 -10.71 -7.68 -7.21
N LEU A 76 -10.58 -7.86 -5.89
CA LEU A 76 -11.09 -6.91 -4.90
C LEU A 76 -10.38 -5.56 -5.00
N VAL A 77 -9.06 -5.56 -5.14
CA VAL A 77 -8.26 -4.34 -5.31
C VAL A 77 -8.63 -3.64 -6.62
N ALA A 78 -8.69 -4.37 -7.74
CA ALA A 78 -9.13 -3.82 -9.02
C ALA A 78 -10.50 -3.16 -8.93
N ARG A 79 -11.48 -3.85 -8.33
CA ARG A 79 -12.83 -3.32 -8.11
C ARG A 79 -12.82 -2.07 -7.23
N SER A 80 -12.03 -2.07 -6.16
CA SER A 80 -11.93 -0.91 -5.26
C SER A 80 -11.27 0.32 -5.91
N ALA A 81 -10.43 0.10 -6.92
CA ALA A 81 -9.85 1.13 -7.75
C ALA A 81 -10.72 1.52 -8.97
N GLY A 82 -11.89 0.89 -9.15
CA GLY A 82 -12.77 1.11 -10.30
C GLY A 82 -12.26 0.49 -11.61
N ALA A 83 -11.28 -0.39 -11.57
CA ALA A 83 -10.72 -1.06 -12.74
C ALA A 83 -11.55 -2.30 -13.11
N PRO A 84 -11.86 -2.52 -14.41
CA PRO A 84 -12.55 -3.71 -14.90
C PRO A 84 -11.74 -5.00 -14.69
N ALA A 85 -10.40 -4.90 -14.73
CA ALA A 85 -9.52 -6.03 -14.50
C ALA A 85 -8.20 -5.66 -13.76
N PRO A 86 -7.58 -6.62 -13.04
CA PRO A 86 -6.32 -6.38 -12.30
C PRO A 86 -5.09 -6.01 -13.13
N TRP A 87 -5.11 -6.22 -14.45
CA TRP A 87 -4.03 -5.78 -15.35
C TRP A 87 -4.25 -4.36 -15.89
N GLU A 88 -5.44 -3.79 -15.77
CA GLU A 88 -5.77 -2.44 -16.25
C GLU A 88 -5.51 -1.36 -15.18
N ILE A 89 -5.19 -1.77 -13.96
CA ILE A 89 -4.81 -0.87 -12.87
C ILE A 89 -3.33 -0.50 -13.00
N THR A 90 -3.00 0.78 -12.81
CA THR A 90 -1.59 1.21 -12.67
C THR A 90 -1.05 0.77 -11.31
N SER A 91 0.27 0.66 -11.16
CA SER A 91 0.85 0.25 -9.87
C SER A 91 0.55 1.26 -8.76
N ALA A 92 0.55 2.56 -9.08
CA ALA A 92 0.11 3.60 -8.16
C ALA A 92 -1.36 3.42 -7.76
N ALA A 93 -2.28 3.22 -8.72
CA ALA A 93 -3.70 3.02 -8.40
C ALA A 93 -3.96 1.73 -7.60
N TRP A 94 -3.19 0.67 -7.85
CA TRP A 94 -3.22 -0.56 -7.06
C TRP A 94 -2.77 -0.31 -5.63
N LEU A 95 -1.66 0.42 -5.45
CA LEU A 95 -1.12 0.71 -4.13
C LEU A 95 -2.06 1.61 -3.32
N GLU A 96 -2.66 2.61 -3.96
CA GLU A 96 -3.68 3.49 -3.37
C GLU A 96 -4.93 2.76 -2.88
N ALA A 97 -5.24 1.62 -3.50
CA ALA A 97 -6.35 0.77 -3.09
C ALA A 97 -6.03 -0.16 -1.91
N THR A 98 -4.75 -0.29 -1.51
CA THR A 98 -4.36 -1.14 -0.38
C THR A 98 -4.91 -0.60 0.95
N PRO A 99 -5.24 -1.49 1.91
CA PRO A 99 -5.65 -1.09 3.27
C PRO A 99 -4.69 -0.09 3.92
N LEU A 100 -3.38 -0.29 3.78
CA LEU A 100 -2.36 0.57 4.37
C LEU A 100 -2.43 2.01 3.83
N VAL A 101 -2.36 2.20 2.50
CA VAL A 101 -2.33 3.56 1.93
C VAL A 101 -3.65 4.29 2.18
N ARG A 102 -4.77 3.56 2.14
CA ARG A 102 -6.08 4.11 2.53
C ARG A 102 -6.08 4.57 3.99
N ALA A 103 -5.50 3.80 4.90
CA ALA A 103 -5.41 4.16 6.31
C ALA A 103 -4.47 5.35 6.54
N LEU A 104 -3.30 5.38 5.90
CA LEU A 104 -2.37 6.52 5.95
C LEU A 104 -3.03 7.82 5.47
N ARG A 105 -3.72 7.78 4.33
CA ARG A 105 -4.48 8.94 3.80
C ARG A 105 -5.67 9.31 4.68
N ALA A 106 -6.37 8.34 5.25
CA ALA A 106 -7.47 8.61 6.19
C ALA A 106 -6.96 9.31 7.45
N GLU A 107 -5.82 8.88 7.97
CA GLU A 107 -5.19 9.47 9.15
C GLU A 107 -4.72 10.90 8.89
N LEU A 108 -4.06 11.18 7.75
CA LEU A 108 -3.72 12.56 7.37
C LEU A 108 -4.95 13.44 7.23
N ARG A 109 -6.02 12.96 6.56
CA ARG A 109 -7.28 13.72 6.44
C ARG A 109 -7.96 13.95 7.78
N ARG A 110 -7.89 12.99 8.71
CA ARG A 110 -8.43 13.11 10.06
C ARG A 110 -7.76 14.26 10.83
N ARG A 111 -6.45 14.45 10.62
CA ARG A 111 -5.66 15.50 11.27
C ARG A 111 -5.77 16.85 10.57
N HIS A 112 -5.97 16.83 9.24
CA HIS A 112 -6.13 18.02 8.40
C HIS A 112 -7.48 18.03 7.68
N PRO A 113 -8.61 18.16 8.42
CA PRO A 113 -9.94 18.15 7.83
C PRO A 113 -10.20 19.35 6.92
N GLU A 114 -9.42 20.42 7.06
CA GLU A 114 -9.63 21.71 6.39
C GLU A 114 -9.02 21.79 4.98
N HIS A 115 -8.30 20.76 4.53
CA HIS A 115 -7.81 20.65 3.15
C HIS A 115 -8.52 19.50 2.41
N PRO A 116 -9.80 19.68 2.02
CA PRO A 116 -10.38 18.85 0.98
C PRO A 116 -9.61 19.17 -0.32
N ALA A 117 -9.09 18.14 -0.98
CA ALA A 117 -8.40 18.26 -2.26
C ALA A 117 -9.10 19.26 -3.21
N GLY A 118 -8.45 20.39 -3.49
CA GLY A 118 -8.88 21.31 -4.55
C GLY A 118 -8.77 22.81 -4.25
N ARG A 119 -7.58 23.38 -4.45
CA ARG A 119 -7.33 24.56 -5.33
C ARG A 119 -5.91 25.10 -5.12
N GLY A 120 -5.18 25.18 -6.22
CA GLY A 120 -3.88 25.79 -6.41
C GLY A 120 -3.46 25.53 -7.83
#